data_AF-A0A6C1BPS6-F1
#
_entry.id   AF-A0A6C1BPS6-F1
#
_cell.length_a   1.000
_cell.length_b   1.000
_cell.length_c   1.000
_cell.angle_alpha   90.00
_cell.angle_beta   90.00
_cell.angle_gamma   90.00
#
_symmetry.space_group_name_H-M   'P 1'
#
loop_
_entity.id
_entity.type
_entity.pdbx_description
1 polymer ?
#
loop_
_entity_poly.entity_id
_entity_poly.type
_entity_poly.pdbx_seq_one_letter_code
_entity_poly.pdbx_strand_id
1 'polypeptide(L)'
;MVSTLPPEVVIKLQEKLGKEEAIEFIKALDEAIKELSLQRKLELKEELAKELVTKADLREEVAKIREEIARLEGQIAELRGQTAEISSRLSKVEAYIKVLIALFLIAIALYSPVFFELLKLLLKP
;
A
#
# COMPACT_ATOMS: atom_id res chain seq x y z
N MET A 1 22.37 -54.21 12.41
CA MET A 1 22.15 -52.90 11.76
C MET A 1 20.89 -53.02 10.93
N VAL A 2 19.91 -52.15 11.14
CA VAL A 2 18.75 -52.07 10.24
C VAL A 2 19.21 -51.22 9.06
N SER A 3 19.47 -51.87 7.91
CA SER A 3 19.88 -51.19 6.68
C SER A 3 18.73 -50.32 6.17
N THR A 4 19.03 -49.16 5.59
CA THR A 4 18.03 -48.36 4.87
C THR A 4 17.61 -49.01 3.54
N LEU A 5 18.34 -50.02 3.08
CA LEU A 5 18.04 -50.75 1.86
C LEU A 5 16.98 -51.83 2.08
N PRO A 6 16.12 -52.07 1.07
CA PRO A 6 15.21 -53.20 1.08
C PRO A 6 15.95 -54.54 1.24
N PRO A 7 15.37 -55.53 1.96
CA PRO A 7 16.00 -56.83 2.18
C PRO A 7 16.42 -57.53 0.89
N GLU A 8 15.66 -57.40 -0.21
CA GLU A 8 16.02 -58.03 -1.49
C GLU A 8 17.32 -57.47 -2.08
N VAL A 9 17.60 -56.18 -1.85
CA VAL A 9 18.82 -55.51 -2.32
C VAL A 9 20.02 -55.99 -1.51
N VAL A 10 19.86 -56.13 -0.19
CA VAL A 10 20.90 -56.63 0.72
C VAL A 10 21.30 -58.05 0.35
N ILE A 11 20.33 -58.94 0.09
CA ILE A 11 20.59 -60.33 -0.31
C ILE A 11 21.37 -60.39 -1.64
N LYS A 12 20.92 -59.64 -2.66
CA LYS A 12 21.63 -59.57 -3.95
C LYS A 12 23.06 -59.03 -3.85
N LEU A 13 23.30 -58.06 -2.95
CA LEU A 13 24.64 -57.54 -2.69
C LEU A 13 25.54 -58.59 -2.04
N GLN A 14 25.02 -59.32 -1.04
CA GLN A 14 25.76 -60.41 -0.39
C GLN A 14 26.10 -61.55 -1.35
N GLU A 15 25.18 -61.90 -2.26
CA GLU A 15 25.41 -62.93 -3.29
C GLU A 15 26.51 -62.54 -4.29
N LYS A 16 26.61 -61.25 -4.65
CA LYS A 16 27.57 -60.77 -5.65
C LYS A 16 28.94 -60.39 -5.10
N LEU A 17 28.98 -59.80 -3.91
CA LEU A 17 30.19 -59.19 -3.35
C LEU A 17 30.83 -60.05 -2.25
N GLY A 18 30.07 -60.98 -1.64
CA GLY A 18 30.44 -61.59 -0.37
C GLY A 18 29.77 -60.88 0.80
N LYS A 19 29.59 -61.60 1.92
CA LYS A 19 28.87 -61.06 3.10
C LYS A 19 29.60 -59.88 3.73
N GLU A 20 30.92 -59.94 3.82
CA GLU A 20 31.74 -58.92 4.48
C GLU A 20 31.80 -57.64 3.66
N GLU A 21 32.12 -57.73 2.37
CA GLU A 21 32.14 -56.58 1.44
C GLU A 21 30.75 -55.94 1.31
N ALA A 22 29.69 -56.74 1.26
CA ALA A 22 28.33 -56.21 1.22
C ALA A 22 27.98 -55.42 2.50
N ILE A 23 28.39 -55.89 3.69
CA ILE A 23 28.15 -55.17 4.95
C ILE A 23 28.91 -53.85 4.99
N GLU A 24 30.16 -53.84 4.52
CA GLU A 24 30.98 -52.63 4.49
C GLU A 24 30.42 -51.60 3.51
N PHE A 25 30.02 -52.04 2.31
CA PHE A 25 29.34 -51.19 1.34
C PHE A 25 28.03 -50.60 1.88
N ILE A 26 27.20 -51.42 2.53
CA ILE A 26 25.93 -50.97 3.11
C ILE A 26 26.18 -49.93 4.21
N LYS A 27 27.20 -50.11 5.06
CA LYS A 27 27.57 -49.12 6.08
C LYS A 27 27.99 -47.79 5.46
N ALA A 28 28.88 -47.83 4.47
CA ALA A 28 29.33 -46.64 3.76
C ALA A 28 28.17 -45.91 3.08
N LEU A 29 27.24 -46.66 2.48
CA LEU A 29 26.03 -46.09 1.88
C LEU A 29 25.09 -45.47 2.92
N ASP A 30 24.85 -46.15 4.05
CA ASP A 30 24.01 -45.64 5.14
C ASP A 30 24.62 -44.36 5.75
N GLU A 31 25.95 -44.27 5.87
CA GLU A 31 26.65 -43.06 6.29
C GLU A 31 26.50 -41.93 5.27
N ALA A 32 26.70 -42.20 3.98
CA ALA A 32 26.51 -41.21 2.92
C ALA A 32 25.07 -40.70 2.86
N ILE A 33 24.07 -41.58 3.01
CA ILE A 33 22.65 -41.20 3.06
C ILE A 33 22.37 -40.32 4.28
N LYS A 34 22.91 -40.67 5.46
CA LYS A 34 22.74 -39.85 6.67
C LYS A 34 23.33 -38.46 6.49
N GLU A 35 24.56 -38.38 5.99
CA GLU A 35 25.26 -37.11 5.75
C GLU A 35 24.48 -36.24 4.76
N LEU A 36 24.07 -36.81 3.63
CA LEU A 36 23.29 -36.11 2.61
C LEU A 36 21.92 -35.65 3.14
N SER A 37 21.27 -36.46 4.00
CA SER A 37 20.01 -36.07 4.65
C SER A 37 20.19 -34.95 5.67
N LEU A 38 21.32 -34.91 6.38
CA LEU A 38 21.64 -33.87 7.34
C LEU A 38 21.93 -32.56 6.60
N GLN A 39 22.73 -32.61 5.54
CA GLN A 39 23.05 -31.48 4.70
C GLN A 39 21.79 -30.87 4.08
N ARG A 40 20.92 -31.69 3.47
CA ARG A 40 19.62 -31.25 2.93
C ARG A 40 18.75 -30.57 3.99
N LYS A 41 18.71 -31.10 5.21
CA LYS A 41 17.94 -30.48 6.31
C LYS A 41 18.51 -29.14 6.73
N LEU A 42 19.83 -28.98 6.73
CA LEU A 42 20.49 -27.71 7.06
C LEU A 42 20.22 -26.67 5.96
N GLU A 43 20.43 -27.03 4.69
CA GLU A 43 20.16 -26.16 3.54
C GLU A 43 18.70 -25.67 3.54
N LEU A 44 17.73 -26.58 3.69
CA LEU A 44 16.31 -26.23 3.75
C LEU A 44 15.97 -25.33 4.94
N LYS A 45 16.60 -25.53 6.10
CA LYS A 45 16.40 -24.66 7.25
C LYS A 45 16.96 -23.26 7.01
N GLU A 46 18.12 -23.16 6.38
CA GLU A 46 18.73 -21.86 6.05
C GLU A 46 17.92 -21.10 5.00
N GLU A 47 17.46 -21.80 3.96
CA GLU A 47 16.60 -21.21 2.93
C GLU A 47 15.28 -20.72 3.52
N LEU A 48 14.62 -21.56 4.34
CA LEU A 48 13.40 -21.18 5.04
C LEU A 48 13.61 -19.99 5.99
N ALA A 49 14.74 -19.94 6.71
CA ALA A 49 15.06 -18.82 7.57
C ALA A 49 15.22 -17.52 6.77
N LYS A 50 15.90 -17.56 5.62
CA LYS A 50 16.04 -16.40 4.72
C LYS A 50 14.70 -15.94 4.18
N GLU A 51 13.86 -16.86 3.71
CA GLU A 51 12.51 -16.52 3.21
C GLU A 51 11.64 -15.88 4.29
N LEU A 52 11.70 -16.39 5.53
CA LEU A 52 10.94 -15.84 6.65
C LEU A 52 11.37 -14.42 7.00
N VAL A 53 12.68 -14.12 6.97
CA VAL A 53 13.22 -12.77 7.16
C VAL A 53 12.72 -11.85 6.06
N THR A 54 12.91 -12.22 4.79
CA THR A 54 12.44 -11.43 3.65
C THR A 54 10.93 -11.16 3.72
N LYS A 55 10.13 -12.15 4.15
CA LYS A 55 8.69 -11.98 4.33
C LYS A 55 8.34 -11.01 5.47
N ALA A 56 9.14 -10.98 6.54
CA ALA A 56 8.96 -10.02 7.62
C ALA A 56 9.28 -8.59 7.14
N ASP A 57 10.38 -8.42 6.41
CA ASP A 57 10.80 -7.14 5.85
C ASP A 57 9.74 -6.58 4.89
N LEU A 58 9.22 -7.42 3.98
CA LEU A 58 8.14 -7.04 3.07
C LEU A 58 6.86 -6.63 3.80
N ARG A 59 6.54 -7.27 4.93
CA ARG A 59 5.38 -6.88 5.75
C ARG A 59 5.58 -5.51 6.39
N GLU A 60 6.80 -5.21 6.83
CA GLU A 60 7.14 -3.90 7.38
C GLU A 60 7.06 -2.81 6.31
N GLU A 61 7.60 -3.06 5.11
CA GLU A 61 7.49 -2.12 3.99
C GLU A 61 6.04 -1.86 3.59
N VAL A 62 5.20 -2.90 3.52
CA VAL A 62 3.76 -2.74 3.25
C VAL A 62 3.07 -1.92 4.34
N ALA A 63 3.46 -2.06 5.60
CA ALA A 63 2.90 -1.26 6.69
C ALA A 63 3.29 0.23 6.53
N LYS A 64 4.55 0.53 6.24
CA LYS A 64 5.03 1.90 5.99
C LYS A 64 4.28 2.56 4.82
N ILE A 65 4.11 1.84 3.71
CA ILE A 65 3.36 2.32 2.54
C ILE A 65 1.91 2.65 2.92
N ARG A 66 1.26 1.83 3.74
CA ARG A 66 -0.12 2.09 4.19
C ARG A 66 -0.21 3.36 5.05
N GLU A 67 0.76 3.59 5.92
CA GLU A 67 0.83 4.83 6.72
C GLU A 67 1.03 6.05 5.84
N GLU A 68 1.91 5.97 4.83
CA GLU A 68 2.12 7.06 3.88
C GLU A 68 0.86 7.37 3.06
N ILE A 69 0.13 6.34 2.61
CA ILE A 69 -1.16 6.51 1.93
C ILE A 69 -2.15 7.24 2.83
N ALA A 70 -2.31 6.80 4.09
CA ALA A 70 -3.23 7.44 5.03
C ALA A 70 -2.87 8.92 5.28
N ARG A 71 -1.57 9.23 5.37
CA ARG A 71 -1.10 10.62 5.49
C ARG A 71 -1.47 11.46 4.26
N LEU A 72 -1.25 10.93 3.06
CA LEU A 72 -1.60 11.60 1.80
C LEU A 72 -3.10 11.83 1.67
N GLU A 73 -3.92 10.85 2.05
CA GLU A 73 -5.38 11.01 2.09
C GLU A 73 -5.82 12.14 3.03
N GLY A 74 -5.18 12.26 4.19
CA GLY A 74 -5.39 13.38 5.11
C GLY A 74 -5.04 14.74 4.49
N GLN A 75 -3.89 14.85 3.83
CA GLN A 75 -3.48 16.07 3.13
C GLN A 75 -4.46 16.45 2.00
N ILE A 76 -4.95 15.47 1.24
CA ILE A 76 -5.95 15.69 0.19
C ILE A 76 -7.26 16.22 0.80
N ALA A 77 -7.70 15.66 1.93
CA ALA A 77 -8.90 16.14 2.62
C ALA A 77 -8.76 17.59 3.09
N GLU A 78 -7.61 17.96 3.65
CA GLU A 78 -7.31 19.33 4.06
C GLU A 78 -7.35 20.30 2.86
N LEU A 79 -6.68 19.95 1.75
CA LEU A 79 -6.67 20.78 0.53
C LEU A 79 -8.07 20.96 -0.06
N ARG A 80 -8.92 19.92 -0.01
CA ARG A 80 -10.33 20.04 -0.41
C ARG A 80 -11.09 21.02 0.49
N GLY A 81 -10.84 20.98 1.79
CA GLY A 81 -11.41 21.94 2.74
C GLY A 81 -11.01 23.38 2.43
N GLN A 82 -9.72 23.62 2.21
CA GLN A 82 -9.19 24.95 1.84
C GLN A 82 -9.79 25.44 0.52
N THR A 83 -9.93 24.56 -0.47
CA THR A 83 -10.53 24.89 -1.77
C THR A 83 -12.00 25.31 -1.61
N ALA A 84 -12.76 24.59 -0.78
CA ALA A 84 -14.16 24.93 -0.49
C ALA A 84 -14.29 26.28 0.22
N GLU A 85 -13.39 26.57 1.17
CA GLU A 85 -13.37 27.85 1.85
C GLU A 85 -13.08 29.01 0.89
N ILE A 86 -12.08 28.86 0.01
CA ILE A 86 -11.74 29.85 -1.01
C ILE A 86 -12.94 30.09 -1.94
N SER A 87 -13.62 29.03 -2.39
CA SER A 87 -14.81 29.14 -3.24
C SER A 87 -15.95 29.91 -2.55
N SER A 88 -16.16 29.67 -1.25
CA SER A 88 -17.15 30.41 -0.44
C SER A 88 -16.78 31.89 -0.33
N ARG A 89 -15.51 32.20 -0.05
CA ARG A 89 -15.01 33.58 0.02
C ARG A 89 -15.18 34.30 -1.32
N LEU A 90 -14.87 33.65 -2.44
CA LEU A 90 -15.05 34.20 -3.78
C LEU A 90 -16.52 34.54 -4.05
N SER A 91 -17.44 33.63 -3.71
CA SER A 91 -18.88 33.85 -3.86
C SER A 91 -19.38 35.07 -3.06
N LYS A 92 -18.86 35.27 -1.84
CA LYS A 92 -19.18 36.45 -1.03
C LYS A 92 -18.67 37.74 -1.68
N VAL A 93 -17.44 37.73 -2.21
CA VAL A 93 -16.86 38.88 -2.91
C VAL A 93 -17.69 39.22 -4.15
N GLU A 94 -18.08 38.23 -4.94
CA GLU A 94 -18.97 38.44 -6.09
C GLU A 94 -20.30 39.08 -5.69
N ALA A 95 -20.91 38.62 -4.60
CA ALA A 95 -22.14 39.21 -4.07
C ALA A 95 -21.94 40.67 -3.65
N TYR A 96 -20.86 40.98 -2.92
CA TYR A 96 -20.54 42.35 -2.52
C TYR A 96 -20.31 43.28 -3.72
N ILE A 97 -19.62 42.80 -4.76
CA ILE A 97 -19.42 43.57 -6.00
C ILE A 97 -20.77 43.84 -6.68
N LYS A 98 -21.65 42.85 -6.79
CA LYS A 98 -23.00 43.03 -7.35
C LYS A 98 -23.81 44.07 -6.58
N VAL A 99 -23.78 44.01 -5.25
CA VAL A 99 -24.47 45.00 -4.39
C VAL A 99 -23.87 46.39 -4.58
N LEU A 100 -22.54 46.52 -4.60
CA LEU A 100 -21.87 47.79 -4.80
C LEU A 100 -22.24 48.42 -6.15
N ILE A 101 -22.25 47.64 -7.23
CA ILE A 101 -22.68 48.08 -8.56
C ILE A 101 -24.14 48.56 -8.52
N ALA A 102 -25.04 47.80 -7.89
CA ALA A 102 -26.45 48.20 -7.77
C ALA A 102 -26.61 49.53 -7.00
N LEU A 103 -25.88 49.70 -5.90
CA LEU A 103 -25.87 50.97 -5.15
C LEU A 103 -25.32 52.12 -5.97
N PHE A 104 -24.28 51.90 -6.76
CA PHE A 104 -23.71 52.91 -7.64
C PHE A 104 -24.69 53.34 -8.74
N LEU A 105 -25.40 52.38 -9.34
CA LEU A 105 -26.46 52.66 -10.32
C LEU A 105 -27.62 53.44 -9.71
N ILE A 106 -28.05 53.09 -8.48
CA ILE A 106 -29.06 53.83 -7.73
C ILE A 106 -28.57 55.25 -7.48
N ALA A 107 -27.34 55.43 -7.00
CA ALA A 107 -26.76 56.76 -6.76
C ALA A 107 -26.78 57.62 -8.04
N ILE A 108 -26.30 57.08 -9.17
CA ILE A 108 -26.34 57.78 -10.46
C ILE A 108 -27.79 58.15 -10.83
N ALA A 109 -28.74 57.22 -10.67
CA ALA A 109 -30.14 57.48 -10.97
C ALA A 109 -30.70 58.60 -10.09
N LEU A 110 -30.42 58.61 -8.78
CA LEU A 110 -30.86 59.66 -7.85
C LEU A 110 -30.32 61.04 -8.21
N TYR A 111 -29.09 61.13 -8.75
CA TYR A 111 -28.48 62.39 -9.20
C TYR A 111 -28.93 62.82 -10.60
N SER A 112 -29.69 61.99 -11.33
CA SER A 112 -30.20 62.35 -12.66
C SER A 112 -31.34 63.38 -12.55
N PRO A 113 -31.26 64.52 -13.27
CA PRO A 113 -32.36 65.49 -13.33
C PRO A 113 -33.68 64.85 -13.78
N VAL A 114 -33.60 63.90 -14.71
CA VAL A 114 -34.75 63.15 -15.24
C VAL A 114 -35.45 62.36 -14.12
N PHE A 115 -34.69 61.69 -13.25
CA PHE A 115 -35.26 60.92 -12.14
C PHE A 115 -35.93 61.83 -11.11
N PHE A 116 -35.35 63.00 -10.83
CA PHE A 116 -35.94 63.98 -9.91
C PHE A 116 -37.27 64.55 -10.44
N GLU A 117 -37.37 64.78 -11.75
CA GLU A 117 -38.63 65.17 -12.40
C GLU A 117 -39.69 64.07 -12.33
N LEU A 118 -39.31 62.81 -12.56
CA LEU A 118 -40.21 61.66 -12.42
C LEU A 118 -40.71 61.50 -10.97
N LEU A 119 -39.84 61.67 -9.97
CA LEU A 119 -40.21 61.69 -8.56
C LEU A 119 -41.24 62.78 -8.25
N LYS A 120 -41.03 64.00 -8.75
CA LYS A 120 -41.98 65.11 -8.58
C LYS A 120 -43.34 64.82 -9.21
N LEU A 121 -43.38 64.09 -10.32
CA LEU A 121 -44.62 63.69 -10.97
C LEU A 121 -45.38 62.64 -10.15
N LEU A 122 -44.65 61.71 -9.51
CA LEU A 122 -45.21 60.61 -8.72
C LEU A 122 -45.65 61.03 -7.29
N LEU A 123 -44.96 62.02 -6.69
CA LEU A 123 -45.25 62.54 -5.35
C LEU A 123 -46.21 63.76 -5.35
N LYS A 124 -46.70 64.19 -6.51
CA LYS A 124 -47.84 65.11 -6.54
C LYS A 124 -49.09 64.34 -6.05
N PRO A 125 -49.83 64.86 -5.06
CA PRO A 125 -51.11 64.28 -4.65
C PRO A 125 -52.13 64.30 -5.79
#